data_AF-A0A1M6QS93-F1
#
_entry.id   AF-A0A1M6QS93-F1
#
_cell.length_a   1.000
_cell.length_b   1.000
_cell.length_c   1.000
_cell.angle_alpha   90.00
_cell.angle_beta   90.00
_cell.angle_gamma   90.00
#
_symmetry.space_group_name_H-M   'P 1'
#
loop_
_entity.id
_entity.type
_entity.pdbx_description
1 polymer ?
#
loop_
_entity_poly.entity_id
_entity_poly.type
_entity_poly.pdbx_seq_one_letter_code
_entity_poly.pdbx_strand_id
1 'polypeptide(L)'
;MEGKAPQICNKNDELIERIALWIAKKELQVPAVLYLEIHKPLAGIASAFISFLAPGLDWILGEKRMEDLANLLQDRREVERLIARIEDYK
;
A
#
# COMPACT_ATOMS: atom_id res chain seq x y z
N MET A 1 33.69 -10.51 -2.56
CA MET A 1 32.80 -10.98 -3.64
C MET A 1 31.41 -10.49 -3.30
N GLU A 2 30.82 -9.79 -4.27
CA GLU A 2 29.44 -9.31 -4.36
C GLU A 2 28.98 -8.32 -3.28
N GLY A 3 29.33 -7.04 -3.54
CA GLY A 3 28.56 -5.91 -3.05
C GLY A 3 27.12 -6.03 -3.54
N LYS A 4 26.20 -6.23 -2.59
CA LYS A 4 24.77 -6.14 -2.83
C LYS A 4 24.46 -4.68 -3.17
N ALA A 5 24.25 -4.41 -4.45
CA ALA A 5 23.88 -3.09 -4.95
C ALA A 5 22.65 -2.55 -4.19
N PRO A 6 22.62 -1.26 -3.80
CA PRO A 6 21.51 -0.68 -3.07
C PRO A 6 20.40 -0.33 -4.06
N GLN A 7 19.57 -1.32 -4.39
CA GLN A 7 18.38 -1.10 -5.22
C GLN A 7 17.15 -1.45 -4.40
N ILE A 8 16.47 -0.43 -3.82
CA ILE A 8 15.01 -0.15 -3.81
C ILE A 8 14.79 1.27 -3.22
N CYS A 9 14.78 2.35 -4.03
CA CYS A 9 14.40 3.70 -3.56
C CYS A 9 13.81 4.53 -4.70
N ASN A 10 12.69 4.11 -5.31
CA ASN A 10 12.06 5.02 -6.29
C ASN A 10 10.55 4.84 -6.46
N LYS A 11 10.04 3.65 -6.84
CA LYS A 11 8.60 3.51 -7.14
C LYS A 11 7.68 3.41 -5.93
N ASN A 12 7.99 2.53 -4.98
CA ASN A 12 7.13 2.32 -3.81
C ASN A 12 7.11 3.54 -2.90
N ASP A 13 8.23 4.23 -2.77
CA ASP A 13 8.35 5.42 -1.91
C ASP A 13 7.47 6.56 -2.45
N GLU A 14 7.52 6.80 -3.76
CA GLU A 14 6.62 7.77 -4.43
C GLU A 14 5.15 7.37 -4.29
N LEU A 15 4.84 6.07 -4.38
CA LEU A 15 3.47 5.58 -4.22
C LEU A 15 2.97 5.76 -2.78
N ILE A 16 3.80 5.40 -1.78
CA ILE A 16 3.52 5.58 -0.36
C ILE A 16 3.28 7.05 -0.06
N GLU A 17 4.16 7.94 -0.53
CA GLU A 17 4.04 9.39 -0.33
C GLU A 17 2.74 9.92 -0.92
N ARG A 18 2.42 9.52 -2.15
CA ARG A 18 1.19 9.97 -2.83
C ARG A 18 -0.07 9.50 -2.11
N ILE A 19 -0.10 8.25 -1.64
CA ILE A 19 -1.24 7.69 -0.90
C ILE A 19 -1.38 8.40 0.45
N ALA A 20 -0.28 8.53 1.20
CA ALA A 20 -0.29 9.18 2.51
C ALA A 20 -0.74 10.64 2.42
N LEU A 21 -0.24 11.39 1.44
CA LEU A 21 -0.66 12.77 1.18
C LEU A 21 -2.14 12.85 0.79
N TRP A 22 -2.64 11.92 -0.03
CA TRP A 22 -4.06 11.90 -0.42
C TRP A 22 -4.97 11.64 0.79
N ILE A 23 -4.61 10.70 1.65
CA ILE A 23 -5.31 10.38 2.91
C ILE A 23 -5.32 11.60 3.84
N ALA A 24 -4.16 12.23 4.03
CA ALA A 24 -4.01 13.39 4.90
C ALA A 24 -4.86 14.58 4.43
N LYS A 25 -4.85 14.87 3.12
CA LYS A 25 -5.70 15.92 2.51
C LYS A 25 -7.20 15.69 2.67
N LYS A 26 -7.62 14.46 2.96
CA LYS A 26 -9.01 14.07 3.18
C LYS A 26 -9.36 13.90 4.66
N GLU A 27 -8.40 14.15 5.56
CA GLU A 27 -8.55 13.95 7.01
C GLU A 27 -8.93 12.49 7.38
N LEU A 28 -8.46 11.53 6.58
CA LEU A 28 -8.77 10.10 6.73
C LEU A 28 -7.66 9.32 7.43
N GLN A 29 -6.70 9.97 8.10
CA GLN A 29 -5.54 9.30 8.70
C GLN A 29 -5.96 8.18 9.67
N VAL A 30 -6.84 8.50 10.63
CA VAL A 30 -7.32 7.55 11.65
C VAL A 30 -8.05 6.34 11.04
N PRO A 31 -9.09 6.50 10.20
CA PRO A 31 -9.76 5.35 9.59
C PRO A 31 -8.85 4.57 8.64
N ALA A 32 -7.92 5.22 7.94
CA ALA A 32 -6.98 4.54 7.05
C ALA A 32 -5.99 3.67 7.81
N VAL A 33 -5.38 4.19 8.88
CA VAL A 33 -4.46 3.41 9.73
C VAL A 33 -5.18 2.23 10.35
N LEU A 34 -6.39 2.43 10.90
CA LEU A 34 -7.18 1.34 11.47
C LEU A 34 -7.49 0.25 10.42
N TYR A 35 -7.92 0.64 9.22
CA TYR A 35 -8.19 -0.28 8.13
C TYR A 35 -6.94 -1.09 7.75
N LEU A 36 -5.81 -0.41 7.55
CA LEU A 36 -4.55 -1.05 7.17
C LEU A 36 -4.03 -1.98 8.27
N GLU A 37 -4.13 -1.58 9.55
CA GLU A 37 -3.70 -2.38 10.70
C GLU A 37 -4.47 -3.71 10.80
N ILE A 38 -5.80 -3.64 10.64
CA ILE A 38 -6.68 -4.83 10.66
C ILE A 38 -6.38 -5.75 9.46
N HIS A 39 -5.95 -5.19 8.33
CA HIS A 39 -5.67 -5.95 7.11
C HIS A 39 -4.19 -6.34 6.93
N LYS A 40 -3.28 -5.95 7.84
CA LYS A 40 -1.88 -6.43 7.86
C LYS A 40 -1.72 -7.96 7.70
N PRO A 41 -2.52 -8.83 8.36
CA PRO A 41 -2.39 -10.28 8.17
C PRO A 41 -2.81 -10.75 6.77
N LEU A 42 -3.62 -9.97 6.03
CA LEU A 42 -4.01 -10.30 4.67
C LEU A 42 -2.87 -10.12 3.65
N ALA A 43 -1.80 -9.38 3.98
CA ALA A 43 -0.61 -9.31 3.12
C ALA A 43 -0.08 -10.72 2.77
N GLY A 44 -0.19 -11.67 3.71
CA GLY A 44 0.20 -13.08 3.49
C GLY A 44 -0.81 -13.94 2.71
N ILE A 45 -2.06 -13.50 2.54
CA ILE A 45 -3.15 -14.24 1.87
C ILE A 45 -3.68 -13.48 0.63
N ALA A 46 -3.03 -12.37 0.29
CA ALA A 46 -3.47 -11.44 -0.74
C ALA A 46 -3.59 -12.09 -2.14
N SER A 47 -2.82 -13.13 -2.45
CA SER A 47 -2.97 -13.90 -3.70
C SER A 47 -4.35 -14.56 -3.84
N ALA A 48 -4.95 -15.02 -2.74
CA ALA A 48 -6.30 -15.59 -2.74
C ALA A 48 -7.40 -14.50 -2.75
N PHE A 49 -7.09 -13.30 -2.25
CA PHE A 49 -8.02 -12.17 -2.15
C PHE A 49 -8.15 -11.38 -3.46
N ILE A 50 -7.06 -11.25 -4.23
CA ILE A 50 -7.05 -10.53 -5.52
C ILE A 50 -7.98 -11.22 -6.53
N SER A 51 -7.96 -12.55 -6.65
CA SER A 51 -8.87 -13.27 -7.55
C SER A 51 -10.35 -13.17 -7.13
N PHE A 52 -10.61 -12.91 -5.84
CA PHE A 52 -11.96 -12.71 -5.32
C PHE A 52 -12.47 -11.28 -5.56
N LEU A 53 -11.60 -10.27 -5.47
CA LEU A 53 -11.96 -8.85 -5.61
C LEU A 53 -11.81 -8.30 -7.03
N ALA A 54 -11.06 -8.99 -7.91
CA ALA A 54 -10.82 -8.61 -9.30
C ALA A 54 -12.09 -8.18 -10.07
N PRO A 55 -13.23 -8.90 -10.04
CA PRO A 55 -14.38 -8.53 -10.86
C PRO A 55 -15.14 -7.27 -10.41
N GLY A 56 -14.76 -6.60 -9.30
CA GLY A 56 -15.48 -5.43 -8.76
C GLY A 56 -14.68 -4.13 -8.67
N LEU A 57 -13.35 -4.16 -8.82
CA LEU A 57 -12.48 -3.03 -8.48
C LEU A 57 -11.94 -2.24 -9.68
N ASP A 58 -12.10 -2.75 -10.91
CA ASP A 58 -11.62 -2.10 -12.15
C ASP A 58 -12.17 -0.68 -12.34
N TRP A 59 -13.40 -0.43 -11.90
CA TRP A 59 -14.08 0.86 -12.07
C TRP A 59 -13.57 1.96 -11.10
N ILE A 60 -13.03 1.63 -9.93
CA ILE A 60 -12.76 2.62 -8.86
C ILE A 60 -11.38 3.27 -9.00
N LEU A 61 -10.35 2.48 -9.36
CA LEU A 61 -8.95 2.90 -9.23
C LEU A 61 -8.15 2.86 -10.54
N GLY A 62 -8.61 2.15 -11.57
CA GLY A 62 -7.90 1.95 -12.84
C GLY A 62 -6.80 0.90 -12.73
N GLU A 63 -6.73 0.02 -13.74
CA GLU A 63 -5.96 -1.24 -13.79
C GLU A 63 -4.51 -1.11 -13.26
N LYS A 64 -3.75 -0.15 -13.79
CA LYS A 64 -2.32 0.02 -13.45
C LYS A 64 -2.07 0.44 -12.00
N ARG A 65 -2.99 1.23 -11.41
CA ARG A 65 -2.87 1.66 -10.00
C ARG A 65 -3.27 0.55 -9.04
N MET A 66 -4.15 -0.35 -9.48
CA MET A 66 -4.59 -1.49 -8.69
C MET A 66 -3.46 -2.51 -8.53
N GLU A 67 -2.71 -2.82 -9.59
CA GLU A 67 -1.55 -3.71 -9.50
C GLU A 67 -0.47 -3.15 -8.57
N ASP A 68 -0.12 -1.87 -8.72
CA ASP A 68 0.89 -1.22 -7.88
C ASP A 68 0.46 -1.19 -6.40
N LEU A 69 -0.81 -0.90 -6.12
CA LEU A 69 -1.36 -0.93 -4.76
C LEU A 69 -1.44 -2.35 -4.21
N ALA A 70 -1.88 -3.33 -5.01
CA ALA A 70 -1.97 -4.72 -4.60
C ALA A 70 -0.58 -5.30 -4.27
N ASN A 71 0.43 -4.97 -5.07
CA ASN A 71 1.82 -5.34 -4.82
C ASN A 71 2.36 -4.70 -3.52
N LEU A 72 2.01 -3.44 -3.24
CA LEU A 72 2.36 -2.76 -2.00
C LEU A 72 1.69 -3.43 -0.79
N LEU A 73 0.39 -3.75 -0.89
CA LEU A 73 -0.38 -4.37 0.18
C LEU A 73 -0.01 -5.85 0.43
N GLN A 74 0.66 -6.51 -0.52
CA GLN A 74 1.18 -7.87 -0.40
C GLN A 74 2.43 -7.96 0.50
N ASP A 75 3.26 -6.91 0.57
CA ASP A 75 4.40 -6.90 1.49
C ASP A 75 4.02 -6.20 2.80
N ARG A 76 3.93 -6.98 3.88
CA ARG A 76 3.66 -6.47 5.22
C ARG A 76 4.57 -5.29 5.61
N ARG A 77 5.84 -5.31 5.20
CA ARG A 77 6.79 -4.23 5.51
C ARG A 77 6.42 -2.94 4.79
N GLU A 78 5.95 -3.03 3.55
CA GLU A 78 5.51 -1.86 2.79
C GLU A 78 4.20 -1.29 3.34
N VAL A 79 3.29 -2.15 3.83
CA VAL A 79 2.10 -1.73 4.59
C VAL A 79 2.50 -1.00 5.88
N GLU A 80 3.46 -1.53 6.64
CA GLU A 80 3.99 -0.87 7.84
C GLU A 80 4.62 0.48 7.51
N ARG A 81 5.38 0.59 6.41
CA ARG A 81 5.94 1.85 5.91
C ARG A 81 4.87 2.86 5.51
N LEU A 82 3.80 2.41 4.84
CA LEU A 82 2.66 3.27 4.47
C LEU A 82 1.94 3.80 5.72
N ILE A 83 1.68 2.95 6.70
CA ILE A 83 1.06 3.35 7.97
C ILE A 83 1.91 4.40 8.67
N ALA A 84 3.21 4.11 8.87
CA ALA A 84 4.13 5.06 9.49
C ALA A 84 4.12 6.41 8.77
N ARG A 85 4.13 6.40 7.43
CA ARG A 85 4.08 7.63 6.64
C ARG A 85 2.78 8.40 6.78
N ILE A 86 1.62 7.73 6.86
CA ILE A 86 0.33 8.39 7.13
C ILE A 86 0.34 9.08 8.49
N GLU A 87 0.98 8.46 9.48
CA GLU A 87 1.07 9.02 10.84
C GLU A 87 1.96 10.26 10.95
N ASP A 88 2.93 10.44 10.05
CA ASP A 88 3.76 11.65 9.98
C ASP A 88 2.96 12.92 9.59
N TYR A 89 1.77 12.78 9.01
CA TYR A 89 0.88 13.89 8.64
C TYR A 89 -0.18 14.20 9.72
N LYS A 90 0.05 13.78 10.96
CA LYS A 90 -0.77 14.16 12.13
C LYS A 90 -0.43 15.56 12.63
#